data_AF-V5GEU2-F1
#
_entry.id   AF-V5GEU2-F1
#
_cell.length_a   1.000
_cell.length_b   1.000
_cell.length_c   1.000
_cell.angle_alpha   90.00
_cell.angle_beta   90.00
_cell.angle_gamma   90.00
#
_symmetry.space_group_name_H-M   'P 1'
#
loop_
_entity.id
_entity.type
_entity.pdbx_description
1 polymer ?
#
loop_
_entity_poly.entity_id
_entity_poly.type
_entity_poly.pdbx_seq_one_letter_code
_entity_poly.pdbx_strand_id
1 'polypeptide(L)'
;VHYTSELRENEGGVLITGVALSTLHFVPPYQKEYKTAGYCGVGCTKEVFPKDGINVVSVMLHSHLAGRKLKLRHIRAGKELAPLAQDDHYDFNYQQSRSLSQDTPILPGDGLITECTYSTVNRSRPTLGGYSTREEMCLAFVLHYPRTQLAGCYSIPPVKYFFETLAIREFYGKD
;
A
#
# COMPACT_ATOMS: atom_id res chain seq x y z
N VAL A 1 -1.38 27.17 2.19
CA VAL A 1 -0.02 26.60 2.39
C VAL A 1 0.77 27.59 3.22
N HIS A 2 1.28 27.16 4.38
CA HIS A 2 2.17 27.97 5.22
C HIS A 2 3.61 27.48 5.03
N TYR A 3 4.53 28.36 4.67
CA TYR A 3 5.94 28.03 4.43
C TYR A 3 6.86 29.09 5.06
N THR A 4 8.14 28.74 5.23
CA THR A 4 9.19 29.61 5.77
C THR A 4 10.43 29.55 4.87
N SER A 5 11.22 30.62 4.82
CA SER A 5 12.53 30.64 4.14
C SER A 5 13.63 29.95 4.95
N GLU A 6 13.42 29.74 6.26
CA GLU A 6 14.36 29.03 7.13
C GLU A 6 14.13 27.52 7.00
N LEU A 7 15.16 26.79 6.58
CA LEU A 7 15.09 25.35 6.46
C LEU A 7 14.97 24.70 7.85
N ARG A 8 14.08 23.71 7.96
CA ARG A 8 14.00 22.84 9.13
C ARG A 8 15.13 21.81 9.07
N GLU A 9 15.46 21.23 10.22
CA GLU A 9 16.50 20.21 10.34
C GLU A 9 16.30 19.02 9.38
N ASN A 10 15.05 18.58 9.21
CA ASN A 10 14.72 17.43 8.38
C ASN A 10 13.74 17.80 7.26
N GLU A 11 14.03 17.31 6.05
CA GLU A 11 13.09 17.33 4.94
C GLU A 11 12.07 16.19 5.08
N GLY A 12 10.79 16.51 4.92
CA GLY A 12 9.72 15.51 4.86
C GLY A 12 9.54 14.96 3.45
N GLY A 13 9.23 13.66 3.36
CA GLY A 13 8.84 12.98 2.12
C GLY A 13 7.55 12.19 2.29
N VAL A 14 6.94 11.83 1.16
CA VAL A 14 5.82 10.88 1.13
C VAL A 14 6.27 9.65 0.36
N LEU A 15 6.23 8.50 1.04
CA LEU A 15 6.44 7.19 0.45
C LEU A 15 5.08 6.52 0.26
N ILE A 16 4.77 6.12 -0.97
CA ILE A 16 3.55 5.36 -1.24
C ILE A 16 3.87 3.87 -1.21
N THR A 17 3.12 3.10 -0.43
CA THR A 17 3.28 1.64 -0.36
C THR A 17 1.98 0.93 -0.68
N GLY A 18 2.03 -0.18 -1.41
CA GLY A 18 0.79 -0.86 -1.77
C GLY A 18 0.86 -1.80 -2.96
N VAL A 19 -0.33 -2.12 -3.48
CA VAL A 19 -0.46 -2.85 -4.73
C VAL A 19 -0.30 -1.85 -5.87
N ALA A 20 0.53 -2.17 -6.87
CA ALA A 20 0.70 -1.28 -8.01
C ALA A 20 -0.61 -1.15 -8.80
N LEU A 21 -0.89 0.06 -9.29
CA LEU A 21 -2.10 0.37 -10.04
C LEU A 21 -2.07 -0.33 -11.39
N SER A 22 -2.68 -1.52 -11.43
CA SER A 22 -2.68 -2.39 -12.59
C SER A 22 -3.88 -3.31 -12.56
N THR A 23 -4.27 -3.81 -13.74
CA THR A 23 -5.36 -4.77 -13.90
C THR A 23 -5.04 -6.15 -13.32
N LEU A 24 -3.80 -6.38 -12.87
CA LEU A 24 -3.39 -7.59 -12.15
C LEU A 24 -3.82 -7.58 -10.68
N HIS A 25 -4.21 -6.42 -10.13
CA HIS A 25 -4.93 -6.36 -8.87
C HIS A 25 -6.38 -6.75 -9.13
N PHE A 26 -6.80 -7.89 -8.60
CA PHE A 26 -8.10 -8.48 -8.90
C PHE A 26 -8.87 -8.79 -7.62
N VAL A 27 -10.11 -8.30 -7.56
CA VAL A 27 -11.07 -8.61 -6.50
C VAL A 27 -12.31 -9.26 -7.14
N PRO A 28 -12.62 -10.53 -6.80
CA PRO A 28 -13.78 -11.22 -7.36
C PRO A 28 -15.11 -10.51 -7.04
N PRO A 29 -16.17 -10.69 -7.85
CA PRO A 29 -17.51 -10.24 -7.51
C PRO A 29 -18.11 -11.06 -6.36
N TYR A 30 -19.16 -10.52 -5.73
CA TYR A 30 -19.97 -11.18 -4.71
C TYR A 30 -19.23 -11.59 -3.42
N GLN A 31 -18.06 -11.02 -3.14
CA GLN A 31 -17.29 -11.36 -1.94
C GLN A 31 -17.77 -10.52 -0.75
N LYS A 32 -18.09 -11.20 0.36
CA LYS A 32 -18.34 -10.52 1.64
C LYS A 32 -17.07 -9.87 2.17
N GLU A 33 -15.99 -10.63 2.15
CA GLU A 33 -14.65 -10.21 2.56
C GLU A 33 -13.63 -10.81 1.59
N TYR A 34 -12.80 -9.99 0.95
CA TYR A 34 -11.68 -10.43 0.12
C TYR A 34 -10.46 -9.57 0.41
N LYS A 35 -9.31 -10.22 0.66
CA LYS A 35 -8.08 -9.52 1.06
C LYS A 35 -7.06 -9.51 -0.06
N THR A 36 -6.41 -8.38 -0.25
CA THR A 36 -5.21 -8.25 -1.07
C THR A 36 -4.13 -7.53 -0.29
N ALA A 37 -2.87 -7.78 -0.64
CA ALA A 37 -1.74 -7.13 0.00
C ALA A 37 -0.71 -6.68 -1.04
N GLY A 38 -0.17 -5.48 -0.80
CA GLY A 38 1.00 -4.96 -1.50
C GLY A 38 2.23 -4.99 -0.59
N TYR A 39 3.39 -5.31 -1.16
CA TYR A 39 4.61 -5.56 -0.42
C TYR A 39 5.70 -4.57 -0.81
N CYS A 40 6.24 -3.87 0.17
CA CYS A 40 7.56 -3.27 0.08
C CYS A 40 8.58 -4.24 0.68
N GLY A 41 9.25 -5.00 -0.19
CA GLY A 41 10.16 -6.06 0.22
C GLY A 41 11.43 -5.53 0.87
N VAL A 42 12.05 -6.36 1.72
CA VAL A 42 13.27 -6.06 2.48
C VAL A 42 14.42 -5.56 1.60
N GLY A 43 14.52 -6.04 0.35
CA GLY A 43 15.55 -5.58 -0.58
C GLY A 43 15.38 -4.11 -0.98
N CYS A 44 14.14 -3.63 -1.12
CA CYS A 44 13.86 -2.26 -1.53
C CYS A 44 14.22 -1.26 -0.43
N THR A 45 13.80 -1.53 0.81
CA THR A 45 14.14 -0.67 1.95
C THR A 45 15.62 -0.72 2.28
N LYS A 46 16.26 -1.90 2.17
CA LYS A 46 17.70 -2.08 2.39
C LYS A 46 18.56 -1.26 1.42
N GLU A 47 18.13 -1.15 0.16
CA GLU A 47 18.89 -0.46 -0.87
C GLU A 47 18.76 1.07 -0.77
N VAL A 48 17.58 1.58 -0.40
CA VAL A 48 17.26 3.01 -0.57
C VAL A 48 17.22 3.79 0.74
N PHE A 49 16.95 3.15 1.88
CA PHE A 49 16.91 3.86 3.15
C PHE A 49 18.31 4.13 3.72
N PRO A 50 18.52 5.29 4.35
CA PRO A 50 19.79 5.60 5.00
C PRO A 50 20.05 4.63 6.15
N LYS A 51 21.30 4.53 6.59
CA LYS A 51 21.73 3.59 7.64
C LYS A 51 20.89 3.67 8.92
N ASP A 52 20.52 4.89 9.32
CA ASP A 52 19.73 5.15 10.53
C ASP A 52 18.21 5.06 10.28
N GLY A 53 17.80 4.75 9.05
CA GLY A 53 16.41 4.60 8.64
C GLY A 53 15.65 5.91 8.45
N ILE A 54 14.34 5.78 8.36
CA ILE A 54 13.39 6.88 8.27
C ILE A 54 12.43 6.82 9.45
N ASN A 55 11.90 7.95 9.86
CA ASN A 55 10.91 8.09 10.92
C ASN A 55 9.55 8.41 10.30
N VAL A 56 8.57 7.56 10.56
CA VAL A 56 7.19 7.74 10.09
C VAL A 56 6.44 8.63 11.06
N VAL A 57 5.86 9.71 10.55
CA VAL A 57 5.13 10.71 11.32
C VAL A 57 3.62 10.51 11.20
N SER A 58 3.14 10.25 9.98
CA SER A 58 1.71 10.03 9.73
C SER A 58 1.50 9.10 8.55
N VAL A 59 0.34 8.45 8.52
CA VAL A 59 -0.08 7.56 7.45
C VAL A 59 -1.50 7.89 7.03
N MET A 60 -1.72 7.98 5.71
CA MET A 60 -3.06 8.02 5.11
C MET A 60 -3.31 6.73 4.34
N LEU A 61 -4.31 5.96 4.76
CA LEU A 61 -4.73 4.74 4.09
C LEU A 61 -5.71 5.08 2.95
N HIS A 62 -5.62 4.37 1.83
CA HIS A 62 -6.42 4.66 0.63
C HIS A 62 -6.86 3.39 -0.14
N SER A 63 -8.15 3.34 -0.44
CA SER A 63 -8.85 2.37 -1.28
C SER A 63 -10.12 3.03 -1.83
N HIS A 64 -10.73 2.50 -2.89
CA HIS A 64 -11.98 3.01 -3.44
C HIS A 64 -13.22 2.39 -2.75
N LEU A 65 -14.37 2.37 -3.44
CA LEU A 65 -15.70 2.14 -2.87
C LEU A 65 -15.93 0.74 -2.27
N ALA A 66 -15.15 -0.27 -2.64
CA ALA A 66 -15.23 -1.61 -2.06
C ALA A 66 -14.39 -1.77 -0.80
N GLY A 67 -13.46 -0.86 -0.50
CA GLY A 67 -12.61 -0.94 0.70
C GLY A 67 -13.42 -0.91 2.00
N ARG A 68 -13.05 -1.76 2.96
CA ARG A 68 -13.70 -1.85 4.29
C ARG A 68 -12.72 -1.86 5.45
N LYS A 69 -11.55 -2.48 5.26
CA LYS A 69 -10.48 -2.51 6.28
C LYS A 69 -9.14 -2.33 5.62
N LEU A 70 -8.29 -1.47 6.17
CA LEU A 70 -6.95 -1.23 5.65
C LEU A 70 -5.94 -1.26 6.79
N LYS A 71 -4.74 -1.78 6.51
CA LYS A 71 -3.65 -1.86 7.50
C LYS A 71 -2.30 -1.72 6.82
N LEU A 72 -1.44 -0.85 7.36
CA LEU A 72 -0.03 -0.80 7.03
C LEU A 72 0.76 -1.55 8.10
N ARG A 73 1.22 -2.74 7.76
CA ARG A 73 1.95 -3.65 8.65
C ARG A 73 3.44 -3.39 8.52
N HIS A 74 4.18 -3.51 9.62
CA HIS A 74 5.62 -3.29 9.69
C HIS A 74 6.31 -4.58 10.13
N ILE A 75 7.24 -5.06 9.31
CA ILE A 75 7.96 -6.32 9.51
C ILE A 75 9.44 -6.01 9.73
N ARG A 76 10.02 -6.54 10.81
CA ARG A 76 11.46 -6.43 11.11
C ARG A 76 12.03 -7.81 11.40
N ALA A 77 13.06 -8.19 10.64
CA ALA A 77 13.72 -9.49 10.78
C ALA A 77 12.74 -10.69 10.83
N GLY A 78 11.73 -10.67 9.95
CA GLY A 78 10.71 -11.72 9.85
C GLY A 78 9.62 -11.69 10.94
N LYS A 79 9.65 -10.74 11.87
CA LYS A 79 8.63 -10.55 12.90
C LYS A 79 7.77 -9.34 12.58
N GLU A 80 6.45 -9.49 12.72
CA GLU A 80 5.53 -8.37 12.63
C GLU A 80 5.57 -7.55 13.92
N LEU A 81 5.78 -6.24 13.77
CA LEU A 81 5.69 -5.25 14.83
C LEU A 81 4.26 -4.68 14.90
N ALA A 82 4.04 -3.70 15.78
CA ALA A 82 2.80 -2.95 15.76
C ALA A 82 2.58 -2.32 14.36
N PRO A 83 1.37 -2.35 13.81
CA PRO A 83 1.09 -1.71 12.54
C PRO A 83 1.29 -0.20 12.64
N LEU A 84 1.83 0.39 11.58
CA LEU A 84 2.00 1.84 11.48
C LEU A 84 0.65 2.55 11.34
N ALA A 85 -0.33 1.87 10.73
CA ALA A 85 -1.72 2.31 10.68
C ALA A 85 -2.66 1.13 10.53
N GLN A 86 -3.84 1.22 11.14
CA GLN A 86 -4.92 0.24 11.01
C GLN A 86 -6.26 0.97 11.08
N ASP A 87 -7.15 0.66 10.14
CA ASP A 87 -8.54 1.07 10.15
C ASP A 87 -9.43 -0.12 9.80
N ASP A 88 -10.15 -0.64 10.80
CA ASP A 88 -11.07 -1.76 10.64
C ASP A 88 -12.48 -1.34 10.18
N HIS A 89 -12.72 -0.03 10.02
CA HIS A 89 -13.98 0.57 9.62
C HIS A 89 -13.77 1.67 8.57
N TYR A 90 -12.91 1.38 7.59
CA TYR A 90 -12.57 2.33 6.54
C TYR A 90 -13.80 2.73 5.71
N ASP A 91 -13.97 4.04 5.50
CA ASP A 91 -14.96 4.64 4.61
C ASP A 91 -14.23 5.47 3.54
N PHE A 92 -14.53 5.20 2.28
CA PHE A 92 -14.00 5.96 1.13
C PHE A 92 -14.24 7.47 1.25
N ASN A 93 -15.34 7.89 1.88
CA ASN A 93 -15.66 9.30 2.04
C ASN A 93 -14.95 9.95 3.24
N TYR A 94 -14.27 9.15 4.08
CA TYR A 94 -13.56 9.61 5.26
C TYR A 94 -12.09 9.15 5.24
N GLN A 95 -11.31 9.81 4.40
CA GLN A 95 -9.87 9.56 4.26
C GLN A 95 -9.09 10.70 4.90
N GLN A 96 -8.28 10.38 5.90
CA GLN A 96 -7.46 11.35 6.62
C GLN A 96 -6.06 10.78 6.86
N SER A 97 -5.07 11.67 6.83
CA SER A 97 -3.75 11.33 7.35
C SER A 97 -3.82 11.32 8.87
N ARG A 98 -3.44 10.20 9.49
CA ARG A 98 -3.41 10.05 10.95
C ARG A 98 -1.97 10.08 11.43
N SER A 99 -1.66 11.02 12.32
CA SER A 99 -0.37 11.05 13.01
C SER A 99 -0.22 9.84 13.91
N LEU A 100 1.00 9.30 13.96
CA LEU A 100 1.35 8.29 14.93
C LEU A 100 1.49 8.96 16.31
N SER A 101 1.26 8.21 17.39
CA SER A 101 1.47 8.72 18.76
C SER A 101 2.94 9.03 19.04
N GLN A 102 3.83 8.28 18.38
CA GLN A 102 5.27 8.47 18.38
C GLN A 102 5.82 8.16 17.00
N ASP A 103 6.78 8.96 16.56
CA ASP A 103 7.46 8.73 15.30
C ASP A 103 8.12 7.35 15.32
N THR A 104 7.82 6.53 14.32
CA THR A 104 8.24 5.13 14.31
C THR A 104 9.32 4.89 13.26
N PRO A 105 10.50 4.39 13.64
CA PRO A 105 11.59 4.18 12.71
C PRO A 105 11.38 2.93 11.84
N ILE A 106 11.51 3.09 10.53
CA ILE A 106 11.67 2.00 9.56
C ILE A 106 13.15 1.96 9.16
N LEU A 107 13.79 0.83 9.42
CA LEU A 107 15.21 0.63 9.18
C LEU A 107 15.45 -0.05 7.82
N PRO A 108 16.66 0.09 7.24
CA PRO A 108 17.05 -0.70 6.08
C PRO A 108 16.86 -2.20 6.35
N GLY A 109 16.16 -2.89 5.44
CA GLY A 109 15.85 -4.32 5.58
C GLY A 109 14.53 -4.63 6.31
N ASP A 110 13.81 -3.63 6.79
CA ASP A 110 12.41 -3.81 7.21
C ASP A 110 11.49 -4.01 6.01
N GLY A 111 10.41 -4.76 6.19
CA GLY A 111 9.34 -4.92 5.21
C GLY A 111 8.11 -4.11 5.58
N LEU A 112 7.38 -3.63 4.57
CA LEU A 112 6.07 -3.00 4.75
C LEU A 112 5.03 -3.79 3.96
N ILE A 113 3.86 -3.99 4.55
CA ILE A 113 2.74 -4.68 3.88
C ILE A 113 1.49 -3.83 4.02
N THR A 114 0.99 -3.32 2.90
CA THR A 114 -0.31 -2.65 2.85
C THR A 114 -1.36 -3.69 2.54
N GLU A 115 -2.19 -4.03 3.53
CA GLU A 115 -3.28 -4.99 3.41
C GLU A 115 -4.61 -4.24 3.29
N CYS A 116 -5.43 -4.63 2.31
CA CYS A 116 -6.75 -4.07 2.09
C CYS A 116 -7.78 -5.20 2.01
N THR A 117 -8.89 -4.97 2.69
CA THR A 117 -10.04 -5.87 2.74
C THR A 117 -11.22 -5.21 2.05
N TYR A 118 -11.81 -5.92 1.09
CA TYR A 118 -12.90 -5.42 0.25
C TYR A 118 -14.21 -6.16 0.51
N SER A 119 -15.32 -5.48 0.24
CA SER A 119 -16.64 -6.07 0.08
C SER A 119 -17.21 -5.75 -1.30
N THR A 120 -17.44 -6.79 -2.10
CA THR A 120 -17.97 -6.71 -3.47
C THR A 120 -19.31 -7.42 -3.61
N VAL A 121 -20.04 -7.61 -2.50
CA VAL A 121 -21.39 -8.25 -2.47
C VAL A 121 -22.36 -7.63 -3.49
N ASN A 122 -22.24 -6.33 -3.75
CA ASN A 122 -23.09 -5.57 -4.66
C ASN A 122 -22.49 -5.40 -6.07
N ARG A 123 -21.37 -6.06 -6.40
CA ARG A 123 -20.72 -5.98 -7.71
C ARG A 123 -20.87 -7.31 -8.45
N SER A 124 -21.39 -7.24 -9.68
CA SER A 124 -21.63 -8.41 -10.54
C SER A 124 -20.48 -8.74 -11.48
N ARG A 125 -19.49 -7.86 -11.59
CA ARG A 125 -18.29 -8.04 -12.40
C ARG A 125 -17.04 -7.99 -11.51
N PRO A 126 -15.94 -8.65 -11.92
CA PRO A 126 -14.68 -8.48 -11.25
C PRO A 126 -14.29 -7.01 -11.14
N THR A 127 -13.70 -6.67 -10.02
CA THR A 127 -13.12 -5.35 -9.79
C THR A 127 -11.62 -5.46 -10.01
N LEU A 128 -11.09 -4.63 -10.89
CA LEU A 128 -9.67 -4.58 -11.20
C LEU A 128 -9.03 -3.35 -10.52
N GLY A 129 -7.71 -3.37 -10.38
CA GLY A 129 -6.96 -2.21 -9.93
C GLY A 129 -6.89 -1.12 -11.00
N GLY A 130 -7.02 0.14 -10.59
CA GLY A 130 -6.99 1.27 -11.50
C GLY A 130 -7.37 2.60 -10.84
N TYR A 131 -7.52 3.63 -11.67
CA TYR A 131 -7.72 5.02 -11.21
C TYR A 131 -9.19 5.40 -11.00
N SER A 132 -10.12 4.67 -11.61
CA SER A 132 -11.55 4.93 -11.48
C SER A 132 -12.10 4.47 -10.14
N THR A 133 -13.09 5.16 -9.59
CA THR A 133 -13.81 4.72 -8.37
C THR A 133 -14.57 3.40 -8.53
N ARG A 134 -14.78 2.95 -9.79
CA ARG A 134 -15.33 1.63 -10.11
C ARG A 134 -14.26 0.51 -10.06
N GLU A 135 -13.00 0.90 -10.21
CA GLU A 135 -11.82 0.08 -9.99
C GLU A 135 -11.40 0.19 -8.51
N GLU A 136 -10.31 -0.47 -8.10
CA GLU A 136 -9.80 -0.37 -6.74
C GLU A 136 -8.34 0.04 -6.64
N MET A 137 -7.98 0.50 -5.45
CA MET A 137 -6.61 0.73 -5.02
C MET A 137 -6.38 0.05 -3.66
N CYS A 138 -5.11 -0.20 -3.35
CA CYS A 138 -4.67 -0.61 -2.02
C CYS A 138 -3.38 0.10 -1.67
N LEU A 139 -3.46 1.29 -1.08
CA LEU A 139 -2.32 2.17 -0.87
C LEU A 139 -2.25 2.68 0.57
N ALA A 140 -1.04 2.94 1.03
CA ALA A 140 -0.75 3.73 2.22
C ALA A 140 0.27 4.82 1.86
N PHE A 141 -0.09 6.08 2.12
CA PHE A 141 0.76 7.24 1.96
C PHE A 141 1.45 7.52 3.28
N VAL A 142 2.76 7.32 3.33
CA VAL A 142 3.58 7.37 4.53
C VAL A 142 4.38 8.68 4.53
N LEU A 143 3.99 9.61 5.40
CA LEU A 143 4.77 10.81 5.66
C LEU A 143 5.93 10.46 6.58
N HIS A 144 7.15 10.76 6.14
CA HIS A 144 8.37 10.40 6.85
C HIS A 144 9.46 11.45 6.73
N TYR A 145 10.47 11.34 7.59
CA TYR A 145 11.73 12.06 7.46
C TYR A 145 12.92 11.19 7.92
N PRO A 146 14.16 11.42 7.45
CA PRO A 146 14.50 12.33 6.37
C PRO A 146 13.94 11.84 5.03
N ARG A 147 13.71 12.78 4.11
CA ARG A 147 13.26 12.48 2.75
C ARG A 147 14.26 11.56 2.05
N THR A 148 13.75 10.55 1.35
CA THR A 148 14.55 9.65 0.51
C THR A 148 14.19 9.83 -0.97
N GLN A 149 14.95 9.18 -1.86
CA GLN A 149 14.62 9.12 -3.29
C GLN A 149 13.48 8.13 -3.60
N LEU A 150 13.06 7.30 -2.63
CA LEU A 150 12.00 6.32 -2.82
C LEU A 150 10.62 6.98 -2.68
N ALA A 151 10.01 7.34 -3.81
CA ALA A 151 8.66 7.91 -3.82
C ALA A 151 7.55 6.83 -3.71
N GLY A 152 7.82 5.61 -4.19
CA GLY A 152 6.84 4.54 -4.22
C GLY A 152 7.50 3.16 -4.13
N CYS A 153 6.85 2.26 -3.38
CA CYS A 153 7.26 0.88 -3.20
C CYS A 153 6.04 -0.02 -3.34
N TYR A 154 5.91 -0.64 -4.50
CA TYR A 154 4.74 -1.42 -4.87
C TYR A 154 5.10 -2.86 -5.20
N SER A 155 4.11 -3.73 -5.09
CA SER A 155 4.19 -5.08 -5.67
C SER A 155 3.00 -5.35 -6.60
N ILE A 156 3.19 -6.30 -7.51
CA ILE A 156 2.14 -6.89 -8.32
C ILE A 156 2.18 -8.42 -8.17
N PRO A 157 1.05 -9.13 -8.32
CA PRO A 157 1.08 -10.57 -8.50
C PRO A 157 1.95 -10.95 -9.70
N PRO A 158 2.78 -12.00 -9.61
CA PRO A 158 3.53 -12.45 -10.77
C PRO A 158 2.57 -12.90 -11.88
N VAL A 159 2.79 -12.36 -13.09
CA VAL A 159 1.88 -12.50 -14.24
C VAL A 159 1.50 -13.96 -14.53
N LYS A 160 2.48 -14.87 -14.47
CA LYS A 160 2.26 -16.30 -14.69
C LYS A 160 1.22 -16.87 -13.72
N TYR A 161 1.43 -16.69 -12.42
CA TYR A 161 0.52 -17.23 -11.39
C TYR A 161 -0.85 -16.57 -11.43
N PHE A 162 -0.92 -15.28 -11.80
CA PHE A 162 -2.19 -14.58 -11.98
C PHE A 162 -3.07 -15.27 -13.03
N PHE A 163 -2.51 -15.54 -14.22
CA PHE A 163 -3.27 -16.18 -15.30
C PHE A 163 -3.56 -17.65 -15.03
N GLU A 164 -2.62 -18.39 -14.42
CA GLU A 164 -2.85 -19.76 -13.96
C GLU A 164 -4.03 -19.85 -12.98
N THR A 165 -4.17 -18.87 -12.07
CA THR A 165 -5.30 -18.78 -11.12
C THR A 165 -6.64 -18.59 -11.83
N LEU A 166 -6.63 -17.91 -12.98
CA LEU A 166 -7.80 -17.74 -13.85
C LEU A 166 -8.00 -18.92 -14.83
N ALA A 167 -7.24 -20.00 -14.66
CA ALA A 167 -7.21 -21.15 -15.57
C ALA A 167 -6.81 -20.82 -17.02
N ILE A 168 -6.12 -19.69 -17.23
CA ILE A 168 -5.58 -19.28 -18.53
C ILE A 168 -4.17 -19.86 -18.66
N ARG A 169 -3.99 -20.80 -19.60
CA ARG A 169 -2.71 -21.50 -19.82
C ARG A 169 -1.96 -21.02 -21.06
N GLU A 170 -2.67 -20.51 -22.05
CA GLU A 170 -2.11 -20.07 -23.33
C GLU A 170 -2.84 -18.82 -23.82
N PHE A 171 -2.13 -17.94 -24.53
CA PHE A 171 -2.69 -16.79 -25.22
C PHE A 171 -2.56 -17.03 -26.73
N TYR A 172 -3.66 -17.04 -27.46
CA TYR A 172 -3.62 -17.11 -28.91
C TYR A 172 -3.39 -15.72 -29.51
N GLY A 173 -2.55 -15.62 -30.54
CA GLY A 173 -2.36 -14.38 -31.31
C GLY A 173 -1.50 -13.30 -30.63
N LYS A 174 -0.62 -13.69 -29.71
CA LYS A 174 0.51 -12.87 -29.27
C LYS A 174 1.80 -13.58 -29.69
N ASP A 175 2.47 -13.04 -30.71
CA ASP A 175 3.86 -13.40 -31.03
C ASP A 175 4.81 -12.83 -29.97
#